data_AF-A0A8T5U5X7-F1
#
_entry.id   AF-A0A8T5U5X7-F1
#
_cell.length_a   1.000
_cell.length_b   1.000
_cell.length_c   1.000
_cell.angle_alpha   90.00
_cell.angle_beta   90.00
_cell.angle_gamma   90.00
#
_symmetry.space_group_name_H-M   'P 1'
#
loop_
_entity.id
_entity.type
_entity.pdbx_description
1 polymer ?
#
loop_
_entity_poly.entity_id
_entity_poly.type
_entity_poly.pdbx_seq_one_letter_code
_entity_poly.pdbx_strand_id
1 'polypeptide(L)'
;MVIICIFYFYATILFYITVLSRRKGETSAFINNLSNSIVLIISITISLILIQVLKISKTDFIIFPFDIFTISFMIGYFPILYFFIHREKKRIKNQDDSWKRYYAVYAQELPLKYEIYRKLTHLVVLAIVFFYFTLGFLVQNVFIYILDLLPPLISDLFFSLYNLEGDKMIFTQYLVVFLVGISLIGLISVDLIRIIRPDYYPLKPVNLILREKEIQSRIGPHISMGVGCFSIIIIYGIFQPIGPLVICTSMTMSIFGDMASNLFGRMVGRRSIRKTKKTYEGLIAGMIIGFVSGMSCLVLLNDLYHISYFGLFILPSVGALIIGGLDFLNLEIDDNLSYNVIITPILFFLSTILI
;
A
#
# COMPACT_ATOMS: atom_id res chain seq x y z
N MET A 1 -7.51 19.05 9.59
CA MET A 1 -7.92 18.18 10.72
C MET A 1 -8.91 17.07 10.34
N VAL A 2 -9.99 17.35 9.61
CA VAL A 2 -11.04 16.34 9.29
C VAL A 2 -10.48 15.05 8.68
N ILE A 3 -9.55 15.16 7.72
CA ILE A 3 -8.98 13.99 7.03
C ILE A 3 -8.14 13.11 7.95
N ILE A 4 -7.42 13.72 8.89
CA ILE A 4 -6.66 12.99 9.89
C ILE A 4 -7.61 12.17 10.77
N CYS A 5 -8.73 12.75 11.18
CA CYS A 5 -9.78 12.03 11.92
C CYS A 5 -10.35 10.86 11.10
N ILE A 6 -10.52 11.03 9.79
CA ILE A 6 -10.96 9.95 8.89
C ILE A 6 -9.93 8.80 8.90
N PHE A 7 -8.64 9.08 8.75
CA PHE A 7 -7.62 8.02 8.78
C PHE A 7 -7.52 7.33 10.14
N TYR A 8 -7.62 8.05 11.26
CA TYR A 8 -7.70 7.43 12.59
C TYR A 8 -8.96 6.59 12.78
N PHE A 9 -10.09 7.00 12.21
CA PHE A 9 -11.32 6.20 12.20
C PHE A 9 -11.09 4.87 11.46
N TYR A 10 -10.47 4.91 10.28
CA TYR A 10 -10.10 3.69 9.54
C TYR A 10 -9.08 2.84 10.28
N ALA A 11 -8.11 3.44 10.97
CA ALA A 11 -7.17 2.70 11.81
C ALA A 11 -7.86 2.00 12.99
N THR A 12 -8.89 2.63 13.55
CA THR A 12 -9.76 2.06 14.58
C THR A 12 -10.62 0.90 14.03
N ILE A 13 -11.09 1.00 12.78
CA ILE A 13 -11.77 -0.11 12.09
C ILE A 13 -10.83 -1.33 11.98
N LEU A 14 -9.57 -1.13 11.59
CA LEU A 14 -8.58 -2.21 11.54
C LEU A 14 -8.35 -2.81 12.94
N PHE A 15 -8.28 -1.97 13.97
CA PHE A 15 -8.17 -2.44 15.35
C PHE A 15 -9.39 -3.26 15.78
N TYR A 16 -10.59 -2.85 15.38
CA TYR A 16 -11.82 -3.59 15.64
C TYR A 16 -11.79 -4.97 14.99
N ILE A 17 -11.32 -5.08 13.73
CA ILE A 17 -11.13 -6.37 13.05
C ILE A 17 -10.15 -7.25 13.83
N THR A 18 -9.07 -6.70 14.37
CA THR A 18 -8.12 -7.43 15.23
C THR A 18 -8.81 -8.03 16.47
N VAL A 19 -9.66 -7.25 17.15
CA VAL A 19 -10.43 -7.74 18.30
C VAL A 19 -11.39 -8.87 17.89
N LEU A 20 -12.00 -8.76 16.70
CA LEU A 20 -12.87 -9.80 16.15
C LEU A 20 -12.10 -11.11 15.90
N SER A 21 -10.90 -11.04 15.31
CA SER A 21 -10.03 -12.22 15.12
C SER A 21 -9.65 -12.89 16.43
N ARG A 22 -9.33 -12.10 17.46
CA ARG A 22 -9.03 -12.62 18.81
C ARG A 22 -10.22 -13.37 19.39
N ARG A 23 -11.43 -12.82 19.26
CA ARG A 23 -12.67 -13.46 19.76
C ARG A 23 -12.98 -14.78 19.04
N LYS A 24 -12.58 -14.92 17.78
CA LYS A 24 -12.73 -16.15 16.99
C LYS A 24 -11.62 -17.18 17.24
N GLY A 25 -10.58 -16.85 18.04
CA GLY A 25 -9.44 -17.73 18.28
C GLY A 25 -8.47 -17.85 17.10
N GLU A 26 -8.59 -16.99 16.08
CA GLU A 26 -7.74 -17.01 14.89
C GLU A 26 -6.41 -16.27 15.16
N THR A 27 -5.43 -16.96 15.75
CA THR A 27 -4.15 -16.35 16.19
C THR A 27 -3.36 -15.69 15.07
N SER A 28 -3.22 -16.35 13.92
CA SER A 28 -2.48 -15.82 12.77
C SER A 28 -3.17 -14.59 12.15
N ALA A 29 -4.51 -14.59 12.11
CA ALA A 29 -5.28 -13.42 11.68
C ALA A 29 -5.12 -12.26 12.68
N PHE A 30 -5.18 -12.57 13.98
CA PHE A 30 -4.97 -11.59 15.04
C PHE A 30 -3.61 -10.88 14.92
N ILE A 31 -2.51 -11.63 14.78
CA ILE A 31 -1.16 -11.05 14.68
C ILE A 31 -1.08 -10.13 13.45
N ASN A 32 -1.50 -10.62 12.28
CA ASN A 32 -1.47 -9.82 11.06
C ASN A 32 -2.30 -8.54 11.18
N ASN A 33 -3.53 -8.65 11.69
CA ASN A 33 -4.44 -7.52 11.79
C ASN A 33 -3.95 -6.49 12.81
N LEU A 34 -3.38 -6.96 13.92
CA LEU A 34 -2.76 -6.11 14.93
C LEU A 34 -1.58 -5.32 14.33
N SER A 35 -0.69 -5.99 13.59
CA SER A 35 0.43 -5.33 12.92
C SER A 35 -0.03 -4.25 11.95
N ASN A 36 -1.04 -4.52 11.12
CA ASN A 36 -1.62 -3.52 10.20
C ASN A 36 -2.16 -2.30 10.95
N SER A 37 -2.95 -2.54 12.00
CA SER A 37 -3.54 -1.47 12.80
C SER A 37 -2.48 -0.63 13.51
N ILE A 38 -1.49 -1.27 14.15
CA ILE A 38 -0.39 -0.58 14.84
C ILE A 38 0.43 0.24 13.86
N VAL A 39 0.83 -0.33 12.73
CA VAL A 39 1.61 0.40 11.71
C VAL A 39 0.85 1.63 11.23
N LEU A 40 -0.44 1.51 10.92
CA LEU A 40 -1.24 2.65 10.47
C LEU A 40 -1.34 3.74 11.55
N ILE A 41 -1.70 3.38 12.79
CA ILE A 41 -1.81 4.32 13.91
C ILE A 41 -0.47 5.03 14.17
N ILE A 42 0.62 4.27 14.26
CA ILE A 42 1.95 4.83 14.51
C ILE A 42 2.35 5.76 13.36
N SER A 43 2.13 5.37 12.11
CA SER A 43 2.50 6.19 10.96
C SER A 43 1.76 7.52 10.89
N ILE A 44 0.45 7.53 11.13
CA ILE A 44 -0.35 8.76 11.21
C ILE A 44 0.18 9.64 12.36
N THR A 45 0.41 9.04 13.53
CA THR A 45 0.87 9.77 14.71
C THR A 45 2.26 10.39 14.51
N ILE A 46 3.21 9.62 13.96
CA ILE A 46 4.55 10.11 13.62
C ILE A 46 4.45 11.24 12.60
N SER A 47 3.69 11.06 11.51
CA SER A 47 3.50 12.09 10.49
C SER A 47 2.98 13.41 11.09
N LEU A 48 2.01 13.34 12.01
CA LEU A 48 1.49 14.51 12.71
C LEU A 48 2.53 15.18 13.61
N ILE A 49 3.34 14.40 14.33
CA ILE A 49 4.42 14.95 15.16
C ILE A 49 5.45 15.66 14.28
N LEU A 50 5.84 15.04 13.15
CA LEU A 50 6.81 15.62 12.20
C LEU A 50 6.30 16.96 11.64
N ILE A 51 5.02 17.04 11.28
CA ILE A 51 4.39 18.24 10.70
C ILE A 51 4.11 19.32 11.76
N GLN A 52 3.39 18.98 12.83
CA GLN A 52 2.84 19.98 13.76
C GLN A 52 3.82 20.38 14.88
N VAL A 53 4.57 19.41 15.40
CA VAL A 53 5.45 19.64 16.57
C VAL A 53 6.84 20.02 16.10
N LEU A 54 7.43 19.19 15.24
CA LEU A 54 8.81 19.38 14.79
C LEU A 54 8.91 20.40 13.66
N LYS A 55 7.79 20.73 12.99
CA LYS A 55 7.71 21.67 11.86
C LYS A 55 8.81 21.41 10.82
N ILE A 56 9.14 20.13 10.62
CA ILE A 56 10.20 19.69 9.70
C ILE A 56 9.87 20.10 8.27
N SER A 57 8.58 20.23 7.98
CA SER A 57 8.11 20.76 6.71
C SER A 57 7.15 21.93 6.93
N LYS A 58 7.14 22.86 5.98
CA LYS A 58 6.08 23.87 5.84
C LYS A 58 4.76 23.29 5.32
N THR A 59 4.77 22.01 4.97
CA THR A 59 3.67 21.26 4.35
C THR A 59 2.72 20.69 5.41
N ASP A 60 1.40 20.82 5.22
CA ASP A 60 0.38 20.14 6.02
C ASP A 60 0.21 18.66 5.62
N PHE A 61 -0.66 17.90 6.32
CA PHE A 61 -0.88 16.47 6.07
C PHE A 61 -1.47 16.17 4.67
N ILE A 62 -2.51 16.91 4.27
CA ILE A 62 -3.06 17.00 2.92
C ILE A 62 -3.58 18.43 2.76
N ILE A 63 -3.18 19.12 1.69
CA ILE A 63 -3.59 20.51 1.39
C ILE A 63 -4.66 20.54 0.30
N PHE A 64 -5.40 21.64 0.25
CA PHE A 64 -6.25 22.01 -0.86
C PHE A 64 -5.53 21.88 -2.22
N PRO A 65 -6.17 21.28 -3.25
CA PRO A 65 -7.57 20.83 -3.32
C PRO A 65 -7.80 19.36 -2.90
N PHE A 66 -6.73 18.64 -2.56
CA PHE A 66 -6.78 17.18 -2.36
C PHE A 66 -7.63 16.80 -1.15
N ASP A 67 -7.76 17.71 -0.19
CA ASP A 67 -8.64 17.55 0.95
C ASP A 67 -10.12 17.50 0.55
N ILE A 68 -10.56 18.44 -0.29
CA ILE A 68 -11.90 18.50 -0.85
C ILE A 68 -12.15 17.31 -1.76
N PHE A 69 -11.17 16.91 -2.57
CA PHE A 69 -11.31 15.72 -3.41
C PHE A 69 -11.45 14.45 -2.59
N THR A 70 -10.77 14.33 -1.46
CA THR A 70 -10.94 13.19 -0.54
C THR A 70 -12.36 13.14 0.01
N ILE A 71 -12.87 14.28 0.48
CA ILE A 71 -14.24 14.38 1.01
C ILE A 71 -15.27 14.08 -0.09
N SER A 72 -15.08 14.66 -1.29
CA SER A 72 -15.96 14.45 -2.45
C SER A 72 -15.96 12.99 -2.90
N PHE A 73 -14.79 12.34 -2.92
CA PHE A 73 -14.66 10.92 -3.18
C PHE A 73 -15.48 10.11 -2.18
N MET A 74 -15.39 10.39 -0.88
CA MET A 74 -16.14 9.66 0.14
C MET A 74 -17.66 9.85 -0.02
N ILE A 75 -18.11 11.07 -0.30
CA ILE A 75 -19.52 11.39 -0.55
C ILE A 75 -20.06 10.60 -1.75
N GLY A 76 -19.29 10.44 -2.83
CA GLY A 76 -19.70 9.62 -3.97
C GLY A 76 -19.57 8.11 -3.72
N TYR A 77 -18.49 7.71 -3.07
CA TYR A 77 -18.11 6.31 -2.88
C TYR A 77 -19.07 5.55 -1.97
N PHE A 78 -19.42 6.09 -0.80
CA PHE A 78 -20.26 5.36 0.16
C PHE A 78 -21.68 5.07 -0.34
N PRO A 79 -22.40 5.98 -1.01
CA PRO A 79 -23.68 5.66 -1.64
C PRO A 79 -23.57 4.55 -2.68
N ILE A 80 -22.52 4.56 -3.50
CA ILE A 80 -22.27 3.52 -4.51
C ILE A 80 -22.02 2.17 -3.83
N LEU A 81 -21.14 2.15 -2.81
CA LEU A 81 -20.85 0.95 -2.04
C LEU A 81 -22.13 0.41 -1.36
N TYR A 82 -22.91 1.29 -0.73
CA TYR A 82 -24.20 0.94 -0.12
C TYR A 82 -25.17 0.34 -1.14
N PHE A 83 -25.28 0.94 -2.33
CA PHE A 83 -26.10 0.41 -3.42
C PHE A 83 -25.68 -1.01 -3.82
N PHE A 84 -24.38 -1.28 -3.95
CA PHE A 84 -23.88 -2.62 -4.26
C PHE A 84 -24.17 -3.64 -3.16
N ILE A 85 -23.98 -3.26 -1.88
CA ILE A 85 -24.36 -4.11 -0.73
C ILE A 85 -25.86 -4.43 -0.76
N HIS A 86 -26.69 -3.42 -1.03
CA HIS A 86 -28.14 -3.58 -1.08
C HIS A 86 -28.56 -4.51 -2.22
N ARG A 87 -27.90 -4.43 -3.38
CA ARG A 87 -28.11 -5.33 -4.51
C ARG A 87 -27.79 -6.79 -4.14
N GLU A 88 -26.68 -7.04 -3.45
CA GLU A 88 -26.34 -8.39 -2.99
C GLU A 88 -27.30 -8.91 -1.93
N LYS A 89 -27.72 -8.06 -0.99
CA LYS A 89 -28.73 -8.42 0.02
C LYS A 89 -30.07 -8.85 -0.61
N LYS A 90 -30.50 -8.19 -1.70
CA LYS A 90 -31.70 -8.59 -2.46
C LYS A 90 -31.51 -9.91 -3.20
N ARG A 91 -30.33 -10.17 -3.75
CA ARG A 91 -30.02 -11.44 -4.44
C ARG A 91 -30.08 -12.64 -3.49
N ILE A 92 -29.61 -12.49 -2.24
CA ILE A 92 -29.65 -13.56 -1.22
C ILE A 92 -31.07 -13.95 -0.88
N LYS A 93 -31.94 -12.97 -0.64
CA LYS A 93 -33.34 -13.23 -0.29
C LYS A 93 -34.10 -14.04 -1.36
N ASN A 94 -33.59 -14.11 -2.59
CA ASN A 94 -34.22 -14.77 -3.72
C ASN A 94 -33.56 -16.11 -4.11
N GLN A 95 -32.48 -16.55 -3.44
CA GLN A 95 -31.78 -17.80 -3.75
C GLN A 95 -31.38 -18.54 -2.47
N ASP A 96 -31.95 -19.72 -2.23
CA ASP A 96 -31.79 -20.43 -0.95
C ASP A 96 -30.55 -21.33 -0.81
N ASP A 97 -29.79 -21.65 -1.87
CA ASP A 97 -28.69 -22.64 -1.73
C ASP A 97 -27.42 -22.43 -2.60
N SER A 98 -27.36 -21.38 -3.44
CA SER A 98 -26.20 -21.14 -4.32
C SER A 98 -24.94 -20.65 -3.58
N TRP A 99 -25.12 -20.06 -2.39
CA TRP A 99 -24.09 -19.40 -1.58
C TRP A 99 -23.13 -20.40 -0.93
N LYS A 100 -23.64 -21.55 -0.47
CA LYS A 100 -22.84 -22.64 0.11
C LYS A 100 -21.85 -23.23 -0.92
N ARG A 101 -22.20 -23.26 -2.22
CA ARG A 101 -21.29 -23.72 -3.28
C ARG A 101 -20.10 -22.79 -3.51
N TYR A 102 -20.27 -21.48 -3.32
CA TYR A 102 -19.18 -20.51 -3.52
C TYR A 102 -18.11 -20.61 -2.42
N TYR A 103 -18.49 -21.07 -1.21
CA TYR A 103 -17.56 -21.33 -0.12
C TYR A 103 -17.00 -22.76 -0.10
N ALA A 104 -17.68 -23.72 -0.72
CA ALA A 104 -17.28 -25.13 -0.68
C ALA A 104 -16.10 -25.51 -1.59
N VAL A 105 -15.61 -24.60 -2.45
CA VAL A 105 -14.55 -24.89 -3.45
C VAL A 105 -13.27 -24.10 -3.16
N TYR A 106 -12.95 -23.83 -1.89
CA TYR A 106 -11.64 -23.28 -1.56
C TYR A 106 -10.63 -24.43 -1.40
N ALA A 107 -9.76 -24.57 -2.40
CA ALA A 107 -8.61 -25.44 -2.32
C ALA A 107 -7.64 -24.93 -1.22
N GLN A 108 -7.05 -25.85 -0.45
CA GLN A 108 -6.04 -25.53 0.57
C GLN A 108 -4.82 -24.78 -0.02
N GLU A 109 -4.55 -24.96 -1.32
CA GLU A 109 -3.55 -24.22 -2.07
C GLU A 109 -4.16 -23.45 -3.24
N LEU A 110 -3.78 -22.16 -3.33
CA LEU A 110 -4.23 -21.28 -4.40
C LEU A 110 -3.57 -21.71 -5.73
N PRO A 111 -4.34 -22.03 -6.79
CA PRO A 111 -3.78 -22.40 -8.09
C PRO A 111 -2.83 -21.32 -8.63
N LEU A 112 -1.77 -21.74 -9.35
CA LEU A 112 -0.74 -20.84 -9.87
C LEU A 112 -1.33 -19.65 -10.66
N LYS A 113 -2.39 -19.89 -11.45
CA LYS A 113 -3.11 -18.84 -12.20
C LYS A 113 -3.60 -17.70 -11.29
N TYR A 114 -4.25 -18.04 -10.17
CA TYR A 114 -4.76 -17.05 -9.22
C TYR A 114 -3.65 -16.40 -8.40
N GLU A 115 -2.54 -17.11 -8.16
CA GLU A 115 -1.36 -16.52 -7.54
C GLU A 115 -0.72 -15.47 -8.45
N ILE A 116 -0.64 -15.74 -9.76
CA ILE A 116 -0.18 -14.76 -10.75
C ILE A 116 -1.11 -13.54 -10.75
N TYR A 117 -2.44 -13.73 -10.78
CA TYR A 117 -3.38 -12.60 -10.69
C TYR A 117 -3.20 -11.78 -9.42
N ARG A 118 -3.00 -12.43 -8.26
CA ARG A 118 -2.69 -11.75 -7.00
C ARG A 118 -1.39 -10.95 -7.07
N LYS A 119 -0.34 -11.45 -7.70
CA LYS A 119 0.92 -10.70 -7.86
C LYS A 119 0.79 -9.57 -8.88
N LEU A 120 0.00 -9.76 -9.94
CA LEU A 120 -0.29 -8.71 -10.91
C LEU A 120 -1.05 -7.52 -10.28
N THR A 121 -1.96 -7.76 -9.32
CA THR A 121 -2.61 -6.65 -8.63
C THR A 121 -1.63 -5.86 -7.75
N HIS A 122 -0.54 -6.47 -7.28
CA HIS A 122 0.51 -5.76 -6.55
C HIS A 122 1.34 -4.85 -7.47
N LEU A 123 1.44 -5.15 -8.77
CA LEU A 123 2.09 -4.26 -9.74
C LEU A 123 1.36 -2.92 -9.91
N VAL A 124 0.08 -2.81 -9.52
CA VAL A 124 -0.63 -1.52 -9.50
C VAL A 124 0.09 -0.51 -8.60
N VAL A 125 0.82 -0.96 -7.58
CA VAL A 125 1.62 -0.08 -6.72
C VAL A 125 2.81 0.55 -7.45
N LEU A 126 3.29 -0.03 -8.56
CA LEU A 126 4.28 0.64 -9.41
C LEU A 126 3.73 1.93 -10.03
N ALA A 127 2.40 2.08 -10.15
CA ALA A 127 1.80 3.35 -10.56
C ALA A 127 2.19 4.49 -9.61
N ILE A 128 2.45 4.21 -8.33
CA ILE A 128 2.94 5.21 -7.36
C ILE A 128 4.28 5.81 -7.83
N VAL A 129 5.20 4.98 -8.31
CA VAL A 129 6.50 5.42 -8.86
C VAL A 129 6.29 6.33 -10.07
N PHE A 130 5.35 5.97 -10.95
CA PHE A 130 5.00 6.81 -12.09
C PHE A 130 4.38 8.15 -11.66
N PHE A 131 3.49 8.16 -10.66
CA PHE A 131 2.89 9.41 -10.15
C PHE A 131 3.90 10.34 -9.49
N TYR A 132 4.89 9.82 -8.76
CA TYR A 132 5.93 10.65 -8.15
C TYR A 132 6.78 11.41 -9.18
N PHE A 133 7.23 10.73 -10.22
CA PHE A 133 8.32 11.24 -11.08
C PHE A 133 7.92 11.56 -12.53
N THR A 134 6.73 11.17 -12.98
CA THR A 134 6.31 11.41 -14.38
C THR A 134 4.89 11.98 -14.46
N LEU A 135 3.88 11.19 -14.09
CA LEU A 135 2.48 11.56 -14.23
C LEU A 135 2.09 12.72 -13.32
N GLY A 136 2.68 12.86 -12.13
CA GLY A 136 2.36 13.95 -11.22
C GLY A 136 2.67 15.32 -11.82
N PHE A 137 3.78 15.46 -12.56
CA PHE A 137 4.12 16.70 -13.26
C PHE A 137 3.16 17.00 -14.41
N LEU A 138 2.72 15.97 -15.14
CA LEU A 138 1.72 16.14 -16.19
C LEU A 138 0.36 16.55 -15.61
N VAL A 139 -0.07 15.87 -14.55
CA VAL A 139 -1.32 16.17 -13.83
C VAL A 139 -1.27 17.60 -13.30
N GLN A 140 -0.16 18.04 -12.72
CA GLN A 140 0.02 19.43 -12.29
C GLN A 140 -0.23 20.43 -13.42
N ASN A 141 0.36 20.21 -14.59
CA ASN A 141 0.17 21.10 -15.75
C ASN A 141 -1.29 21.13 -16.22
N VAL A 142 -1.97 19.97 -16.21
CA VAL A 142 -3.40 19.90 -16.53
C VAL A 142 -4.23 20.66 -15.50
N PHE A 143 -3.90 20.55 -14.21
CA PHE A 143 -4.56 21.30 -13.14
C PHE A 143 -4.40 22.80 -13.34
N ILE A 144 -3.18 23.28 -13.60
CA ILE A 144 -2.91 24.69 -13.90
C ILE A 144 -3.80 25.17 -15.06
N TYR A 145 -3.82 24.42 -16.17
CA TYR A 145 -4.65 24.76 -17.33
C TYR A 145 -6.16 24.79 -17.01
N ILE A 146 -6.67 23.83 -16.22
CA ILE A 146 -8.08 23.81 -15.82
C ILE A 146 -8.41 25.00 -14.90
N LEU A 147 -7.50 25.37 -14.00
CA LEU A 147 -7.68 26.48 -13.07
C LEU A 147 -7.71 27.83 -13.79
N ASP A 148 -6.94 27.98 -14.87
CA ASP A 148 -7.00 29.17 -15.74
C ASP A 148 -8.37 29.34 -16.42
N LEU A 149 -9.15 28.27 -16.55
CA LEU A 149 -10.51 28.30 -17.09
C LEU A 149 -11.58 28.61 -16.02
N LEU A 150 -11.21 28.60 -14.73
CA LEU A 150 -12.13 28.87 -13.62
C LEU A 150 -12.18 30.37 -13.28
N PRO A 151 -13.25 30.83 -12.61
CA PRO A 151 -13.35 32.22 -12.16
C PRO A 151 -12.12 32.67 -11.35
N PRO A 152 -11.66 33.93 -11.49
CA PRO A 152 -10.46 34.43 -10.83
C PRO A 152 -10.43 34.19 -9.33
N LEU A 153 -11.57 34.31 -8.64
CA LEU A 153 -11.69 34.00 -7.20
C LEU A 153 -11.20 32.58 -6.84
N ILE A 154 -11.53 31.58 -7.67
CA ILE A 154 -11.17 30.18 -7.42
C ILE A 154 -9.72 29.94 -7.83
N SER A 155 -9.31 30.49 -8.97
CA SER A 155 -7.94 30.41 -9.47
C SER A 155 -6.95 31.08 -8.50
N ASP A 156 -7.25 32.30 -8.05
CA ASP A 156 -6.43 33.07 -7.10
C ASP A 156 -6.36 32.40 -5.73
N LEU A 157 -7.47 31.81 -5.24
CA LEU A 157 -7.46 31.04 -4.00
C LEU A 157 -6.55 29.81 -4.12
N PHE A 158 -6.64 29.09 -5.24
CA PHE A 158 -5.76 27.96 -5.53
C PHE A 158 -4.29 28.41 -5.60
N PHE A 159 -3.96 29.40 -6.43
CA PHE A 159 -2.59 29.86 -6.60
C PHE A 159 -2.03 30.52 -5.34
N SER A 160 -2.82 31.17 -4.49
CA SER A 160 -2.34 31.74 -3.22
C SER A 160 -1.92 30.68 -2.20
N LEU A 161 -2.65 29.56 -2.14
CA LEU A 161 -2.33 28.42 -1.28
C LEU A 161 -1.21 27.57 -1.88
N TYR A 162 -1.16 27.48 -3.22
CA TYR A 162 -0.22 26.65 -3.95
C TYR A 162 1.14 27.34 -4.21
N ASN A 163 1.18 28.66 -4.39
CA ASN A 163 2.43 29.44 -4.50
C ASN A 163 3.22 29.50 -3.17
N LEU A 164 2.62 29.11 -2.03
CA LEU A 164 3.38 28.88 -0.81
C LEU A 164 4.33 27.68 -0.93
N GLU A 165 4.08 26.76 -1.87
CA GLU A 165 4.86 25.52 -2.00
C GLU A 165 5.69 25.43 -3.27
N GLY A 166 5.25 25.94 -4.43
CA GLY A 166 6.05 26.18 -5.66
C GLY A 166 6.82 24.99 -6.28
N ASP A 167 6.99 23.91 -5.54
CA ASP A 167 7.80 22.75 -5.85
C ASP A 167 6.87 21.65 -6.38
N LYS A 168 7.14 21.25 -7.63
CA LYS A 168 6.39 20.21 -8.31
C LYS A 168 6.38 18.91 -7.51
N MET A 169 7.46 18.62 -6.77
CA MET A 169 7.58 17.41 -5.96
C MET A 169 6.64 17.38 -4.76
N ILE A 170 6.34 18.55 -4.19
CA ILE A 170 5.37 18.65 -3.08
C ILE A 170 3.96 18.35 -3.61
N PHE A 171 3.62 18.83 -4.81
CA PHE A 171 2.35 18.48 -5.44
C PHE A 171 2.24 16.99 -5.76
N THR A 172 3.30 16.38 -6.32
CA THR A 172 3.26 14.93 -6.61
C THR A 172 3.16 14.12 -5.32
N GLN A 173 3.81 14.54 -4.24
CA GLN A 173 3.65 13.95 -2.91
C GLN A 173 2.19 14.01 -2.44
N TYR A 174 1.53 15.16 -2.51
CA TYR A 174 0.13 15.27 -2.11
C TYR A 174 -0.82 14.46 -2.98
N LEU A 175 -0.60 14.47 -4.30
CA LEU A 175 -1.35 13.66 -5.25
C LEU A 175 -1.23 12.17 -4.90
N VAL A 176 -0.03 11.70 -4.59
CA VAL A 176 0.20 10.30 -4.20
C VAL A 176 -0.45 9.98 -2.86
N VAL A 177 -0.28 10.82 -1.83
CA VAL A 177 -0.94 10.65 -0.52
C VAL A 177 -2.46 10.57 -0.70
N PHE A 178 -3.03 11.43 -1.54
CA PHE A 178 -4.45 11.44 -1.88
C PHE A 178 -4.88 10.13 -2.56
N LEU A 179 -4.24 9.74 -3.67
CA LEU A 179 -4.61 8.56 -4.46
C LEU A 179 -4.48 7.26 -3.65
N VAL A 180 -3.39 7.11 -2.90
CA VAL A 180 -3.18 5.94 -2.03
C VAL A 180 -4.16 5.98 -0.85
N GLY A 181 -4.42 7.16 -0.30
CA GLY A 181 -5.36 7.37 0.79
C GLY A 181 -6.80 6.97 0.44
N ILE A 182 -7.34 7.46 -0.69
CA ILE A 182 -8.68 7.07 -1.15
C ILE A 182 -8.76 5.58 -1.50
N SER A 183 -7.67 5.01 -2.04
CA SER A 183 -7.59 3.57 -2.33
C SER A 183 -7.65 2.76 -1.04
N LEU A 184 -6.93 3.17 0.00
CA LEU A 184 -6.94 2.53 1.32
C LEU A 184 -8.33 2.60 1.97
N ILE A 185 -8.96 3.77 1.96
CA ILE A 185 -10.33 4.00 2.43
C ILE A 185 -11.30 3.04 1.71
N GLY A 186 -11.20 2.97 0.38
CA GLY A 186 -12.04 2.10 -0.44
C GLY A 186 -11.87 0.63 -0.07
N LEU A 187 -10.61 0.15 -0.08
CA LEU A 187 -10.26 -1.24 0.21
C LEU A 187 -10.70 -1.66 1.63
N ILE A 188 -10.38 -0.88 2.67
CA ILE A 188 -10.77 -1.21 4.05
C ILE A 188 -12.30 -1.26 4.19
N SER A 189 -13.03 -0.32 3.57
CA SER A 189 -14.49 -0.29 3.64
C SER A 189 -15.13 -1.57 3.06
N VAL A 190 -14.58 -2.04 1.94
CA VAL A 190 -15.05 -3.24 1.25
C VAL A 190 -14.68 -4.51 2.02
N ASP A 191 -13.48 -4.57 2.59
CA ASP A 191 -12.98 -5.71 3.36
C ASP A 191 -13.65 -5.84 4.72
N LEU A 192 -14.05 -4.72 5.33
CA LEU A 192 -14.87 -4.72 6.53
C LEU A 192 -16.18 -5.49 6.30
N ILE A 193 -16.83 -5.27 5.15
CA ILE A 193 -18.04 -6.01 4.77
C ILE A 193 -17.71 -7.48 4.57
N ARG A 194 -16.60 -7.81 3.88
CA ARG A 194 -16.14 -9.19 3.70
C ARG A 194 -16.00 -9.94 5.02
N ILE A 195 -15.45 -9.28 6.05
CA ILE A 195 -15.17 -9.91 7.35
C ILE A 195 -16.42 -9.99 8.24
N ILE A 196 -17.24 -8.93 8.31
CA ILE A 196 -18.41 -8.86 9.20
C ILE A 196 -19.61 -9.60 8.60
N ARG A 197 -19.89 -9.39 7.31
CA ARG A 197 -21.01 -10.00 6.58
C ARG A 197 -20.54 -10.49 5.21
N PRO A 198 -19.81 -11.63 5.17
CA PRO A 198 -19.30 -12.19 3.92
C PRO A 198 -20.39 -12.41 2.86
N ASP A 199 -21.61 -12.73 3.29
CA ASP A 199 -22.77 -12.92 2.40
C ASP A 199 -23.09 -11.66 1.59
N TYR A 200 -22.95 -10.47 2.20
CA TYR A 200 -23.28 -9.18 1.60
C TYR A 200 -22.11 -8.57 0.83
N TYR A 201 -21.00 -9.30 0.71
CA TYR A 201 -19.80 -8.80 0.06
C TYR A 201 -20.02 -8.58 -1.44
N PRO A 202 -19.89 -7.33 -1.94
CA PRO A 202 -20.21 -7.02 -3.33
C PRO A 202 -19.13 -7.50 -4.33
N LEU A 203 -17.89 -7.72 -3.88
CA LEU A 203 -16.76 -8.08 -4.75
C LEU A 203 -16.37 -9.55 -4.64
N LYS A 204 -17.34 -10.48 -4.63
CA LYS A 204 -17.09 -11.93 -4.48
C LYS A 204 -15.99 -12.52 -5.39
N PRO A 205 -15.77 -12.07 -6.64
CA PRO A 205 -14.65 -12.55 -7.46
C PRO A 205 -13.27 -12.33 -6.81
N VAL A 206 -13.11 -11.32 -5.97
CA VAL A 206 -11.85 -11.05 -5.23
C VAL A 206 -11.54 -12.17 -4.24
N ASN A 207 -12.53 -12.92 -3.76
CA ASN A 207 -12.25 -14.07 -2.88
C ASN A 207 -11.50 -15.20 -3.61
N LEU A 208 -11.53 -15.25 -4.95
CA LEU A 208 -10.81 -16.27 -5.73
C LEU A 208 -9.29 -16.12 -5.68
N ILE A 209 -8.79 -14.93 -5.29
CA ILE A 209 -7.36 -14.66 -5.16
C ILE A 209 -6.87 -14.72 -3.69
N LEU A 210 -7.79 -14.98 -2.75
CA LEU A 210 -7.48 -15.11 -1.33
C LEU A 210 -7.22 -16.57 -0.96
N ARG A 211 -6.22 -16.81 -0.11
CA ARG A 211 -5.91 -18.13 0.46
C ARG A 211 -6.93 -18.46 1.55
N GLU A 212 -7.08 -19.75 1.88
CA GLU A 212 -8.03 -20.20 2.92
C GLU A 212 -7.89 -19.46 4.26
N LYS A 213 -6.64 -19.24 4.70
CA LYS A 213 -6.30 -18.46 5.92
C LYS A 213 -6.68 -16.97 5.83
N GLU A 214 -6.89 -16.46 4.63
CA GLU A 214 -7.20 -15.05 4.34
C GLU A 214 -8.71 -14.82 4.21
N ILE A 215 -9.53 -15.86 4.00
CA ILE A 215 -10.97 -15.74 3.71
C ILE A 215 -11.80 -15.36 4.94
N GLN A 216 -11.32 -15.72 6.14
CA GLN A 216 -12.04 -15.52 7.40
C GLN A 216 -11.85 -14.10 7.96
N SER A 217 -11.27 -13.96 9.17
CA SER A 217 -11.12 -12.63 9.79
C SER A 217 -9.84 -11.90 9.43
N ARG A 218 -8.94 -12.53 8.67
CA ARG A 218 -7.66 -11.93 8.27
C ARG A 218 -7.89 -10.87 7.19
N ILE A 219 -7.30 -9.70 7.41
CA ILE A 219 -7.28 -8.61 6.44
C ILE A 219 -6.61 -9.09 5.15
N GLY A 220 -7.18 -8.69 4.00
CA GLY A 220 -6.66 -9.08 2.70
C GLY A 220 -5.24 -8.55 2.45
N PRO A 221 -4.40 -9.29 1.69
CA PRO A 221 -3.01 -8.90 1.41
C PRO A 221 -2.90 -7.52 0.72
N HIS A 222 -3.88 -7.17 -0.11
CA HIS A 222 -3.93 -5.86 -0.78
C HIS A 222 -4.11 -4.69 0.19
N ILE A 223 -4.80 -4.91 1.32
CA ILE A 223 -4.89 -3.90 2.38
C ILE A 223 -3.58 -3.83 3.14
N SER A 224 -2.94 -4.97 3.43
CA SER A 224 -1.62 -4.96 4.07
C SER A 224 -0.57 -4.23 3.25
N MET A 225 -0.62 -4.41 1.93
CA MET A 225 0.15 -3.61 0.98
C MET A 225 -0.25 -2.13 1.06
N GLY A 226 -1.54 -1.81 0.97
CA GLY A 226 -2.04 -0.43 1.02
C GLY A 226 -1.66 0.32 2.30
N VAL A 227 -1.76 -0.35 3.46
CA VAL A 227 -1.32 0.18 4.76
C VAL A 227 0.18 0.41 4.74
N GLY A 228 0.98 -0.59 4.33
CA GLY A 228 2.44 -0.47 4.24
C GLY A 228 2.86 0.70 3.35
N CYS A 229 2.27 0.80 2.16
CA CYS A 229 2.55 1.88 1.21
C CYS A 229 2.15 3.25 1.75
N PHE A 230 0.92 3.39 2.24
CA PHE A 230 0.43 4.66 2.79
C PHE A 230 1.29 5.12 3.97
N SER A 231 1.61 4.21 4.89
CA SER A 231 2.43 4.50 6.07
C SER A 231 3.82 5.01 5.73
N ILE A 232 4.52 4.39 4.77
CA ILE A 232 5.85 4.88 4.40
C ILE A 232 5.79 6.21 3.65
N ILE A 233 4.75 6.42 2.83
CA ILE A 233 4.53 7.67 2.09
C ILE A 233 4.33 8.85 3.04
N ILE A 234 3.47 8.71 4.06
CA ILE A 234 3.16 9.82 4.97
C ILE A 234 4.27 10.11 6.00
N ILE A 235 5.14 9.13 6.29
CA ILE A 235 6.28 9.32 7.19
C ILE A 235 7.47 9.91 6.41
N TYR A 236 7.87 9.27 5.32
CA TYR A 236 9.14 9.56 4.64
C TYR A 236 8.99 10.52 3.47
N GLY A 237 7.81 10.60 2.86
CA GLY A 237 7.59 11.43 1.67
C GLY A 237 7.68 12.94 1.95
N ILE A 238 7.70 13.38 3.21
CA ILE A 238 7.95 14.78 3.55
C ILE A 238 9.42 15.19 3.38
N PHE A 239 10.34 14.21 3.37
CA PHE A 239 11.79 14.46 3.31
C PHE A 239 12.26 14.54 1.86
N GLN A 240 11.89 15.61 1.16
CA GLN A 240 12.22 15.77 -0.25
C GLN A 240 13.70 16.12 -0.48
N PRO A 241 14.37 15.58 -1.51
CA PRO A 241 13.90 14.56 -2.46
C PRO A 241 14.16 13.10 -2.05
N ILE A 242 14.90 12.87 -0.96
CA ILE A 242 15.37 11.55 -0.54
C ILE A 242 14.20 10.59 -0.24
N GLY A 243 13.12 11.12 0.32
CA GLY A 243 11.90 10.41 0.69
C GLY A 243 11.29 9.62 -0.48
N PRO A 244 10.78 10.29 -1.54
CA PRO A 244 10.23 9.59 -2.70
C PRO A 244 11.18 8.61 -3.37
N LEU A 245 12.47 8.95 -3.45
CA LEU A 245 13.49 8.06 -4.02
C LEU A 245 13.56 6.74 -3.23
N VAL A 246 13.64 6.83 -1.91
CA VAL A 246 13.71 5.66 -1.02
C VAL A 246 12.40 4.87 -1.04
N ILE A 247 11.25 5.55 -1.00
CA ILE A 247 9.92 4.92 -1.06
C ILE A 247 9.77 4.13 -2.36
N CYS A 248 10.10 4.72 -3.50
CA CYS A 248 9.93 4.06 -4.79
C CYS A 248 10.88 2.88 -4.95
N THR A 249 12.12 3.03 -4.50
CA THR A 249 13.11 1.96 -4.51
C THR A 249 12.68 0.80 -3.61
N SER A 250 12.27 1.08 -2.36
CA SER A 250 11.87 0.05 -1.40
C SER A 250 10.63 -0.71 -1.88
N MET A 251 9.61 -0.02 -2.41
CA MET A 251 8.40 -0.65 -2.96
C MET A 251 8.73 -1.54 -4.16
N THR A 252 9.54 -1.03 -5.10
CA THR A 252 9.93 -1.78 -6.31
C THR A 252 10.65 -3.07 -5.93
N MET A 253 11.64 -2.98 -5.05
CA MET A 253 12.37 -4.15 -4.55
C MET A 253 11.45 -5.15 -3.85
N SER A 254 10.55 -4.65 -2.99
CA SER A 254 9.62 -5.49 -2.22
C SER A 254 8.69 -6.28 -3.13
N ILE A 255 8.11 -5.63 -4.15
CA ILE A 255 7.16 -6.26 -5.08
C ILE A 255 7.85 -7.29 -5.96
N PHE A 256 8.95 -6.90 -6.61
CA PHE A 256 9.65 -7.78 -7.54
C PHE A 256 10.37 -8.93 -6.81
N GLY A 257 10.94 -8.66 -5.63
CA GLY A 257 11.55 -9.67 -4.77
C GLY A 257 10.54 -10.72 -4.29
N ASP A 258 9.41 -10.30 -3.72
CA ASP A 258 8.33 -11.19 -3.26
C ASP A 258 7.73 -12.01 -4.43
N MET A 259 7.52 -11.36 -5.57
CA MET A 259 7.01 -12.03 -6.77
C MET A 259 7.99 -13.10 -7.27
N ALA A 260 9.27 -12.77 -7.39
CA ALA A 260 10.29 -13.72 -7.81
C ALA A 260 10.44 -14.88 -6.83
N SER A 261 10.49 -14.60 -5.52
CA SER A 261 10.61 -15.61 -4.47
C SER A 261 9.47 -16.63 -4.53
N ASN A 262 8.23 -16.15 -4.66
CA ASN A 262 7.06 -17.03 -4.75
C ASN A 262 6.99 -17.81 -6.07
N LEU A 263 7.25 -17.17 -7.22
CA LEU A 263 7.15 -17.81 -8.53
C LEU A 263 8.25 -18.85 -8.74
N PHE A 264 9.52 -18.48 -8.51
CA PHE A 264 10.65 -19.41 -8.63
C PHE A 264 10.57 -20.50 -7.56
N GLY A 265 10.16 -20.14 -6.35
CA GLY A 265 10.01 -21.11 -5.26
C GLY A 265 8.98 -22.21 -5.57
N ARG A 266 7.91 -21.89 -6.31
CA ARG A 266 6.91 -22.87 -6.76
C ARG A 266 7.32 -23.64 -8.02
N MET A 267 7.98 -23.00 -8.97
CA MET A 267 8.32 -23.63 -10.26
C MET A 267 9.57 -24.52 -10.18
N VAL A 268 10.58 -24.09 -9.43
CA VAL A 268 11.92 -24.70 -9.44
C VAL A 268 12.36 -25.14 -8.05
N GLY A 269 11.69 -24.67 -6.99
CA GLY A 269 12.07 -24.93 -5.61
C GLY A 269 12.04 -26.40 -5.24
N ARG A 270 13.15 -26.88 -4.66
CA ARG A 270 13.30 -28.26 -4.18
C ARG A 270 13.64 -28.32 -2.71
N ARG A 271 14.39 -27.35 -2.19
CA ARG A 271 14.90 -27.35 -0.82
C ARG A 271 14.05 -26.42 0.05
N SER A 272 13.16 -26.99 0.85
CA SER A 272 12.32 -26.24 1.78
C SER A 272 13.12 -25.61 2.93
N ILE A 273 12.73 -24.41 3.34
CA ILE A 273 13.24 -23.71 4.51
C ILE A 273 12.39 -24.12 5.73
N ARG A 274 13.00 -24.63 6.80
CA ARG A 274 12.37 -24.82 8.13
C ARG A 274 10.96 -25.44 8.12
N LYS A 275 10.77 -26.61 7.49
CA LYS A 275 9.45 -27.28 7.36
C LYS A 275 8.31 -26.36 6.83
N THR A 276 8.66 -25.26 6.15
CA THR A 276 7.70 -24.37 5.49
C THR A 276 7.63 -24.69 3.99
N LYS A 277 6.69 -24.04 3.30
CA LYS A 277 6.57 -24.10 1.84
C LYS A 277 7.52 -23.14 1.10
N LYS A 278 8.24 -22.26 1.82
CA LYS A 278 9.26 -21.40 1.23
C LYS A 278 10.51 -22.22 0.91
N THR A 279 11.20 -21.93 -0.18
CA THR A 279 12.36 -22.69 -0.66
C THR A 279 13.60 -21.82 -0.75
N TYR A 280 14.79 -22.42 -0.59
CA TYR A 280 16.06 -21.70 -0.73
C TYR A 280 16.25 -21.16 -2.16
N GLU A 281 15.77 -21.88 -3.17
CA GLU A 281 15.81 -21.41 -4.55
C GLU A 281 14.94 -20.17 -4.76
N GLY A 282 13.72 -20.16 -4.18
CA GLY A 282 12.86 -18.98 -4.16
C GLY A 282 13.53 -17.81 -3.44
N LEU A 283 14.08 -18.04 -2.25
CA LEU A 283 14.79 -17.03 -1.47
C LEU A 283 15.90 -16.34 -2.26
N ILE A 284 16.80 -17.12 -2.88
CA ILE A 284 17.92 -16.59 -3.66
C ILE A 284 17.41 -15.81 -4.88
N ALA A 285 16.40 -16.35 -5.58
CA ALA A 285 15.79 -15.65 -6.71
C ALA A 285 15.17 -14.31 -6.29
N GLY A 286 14.48 -14.27 -5.14
CA GLY A 286 13.91 -13.06 -4.55
C GLY A 286 14.97 -12.02 -4.25
N MET A 287 16.10 -12.41 -3.64
CA MET A 287 17.21 -11.51 -3.35
C MET A 287 17.85 -10.95 -4.63
N ILE A 288 18.11 -11.79 -5.64
CA ILE A 288 18.72 -11.36 -6.90
C ILE A 288 17.80 -10.38 -7.64
N ILE A 289 16.52 -10.72 -7.79
CA ILE A 289 15.56 -9.86 -8.49
C ILE A 289 15.26 -8.60 -7.69
N GLY A 290 15.20 -8.67 -6.36
CA GLY A 290 15.11 -7.50 -5.48
C GLY A 290 16.29 -6.55 -5.70
N PHE A 291 17.53 -7.06 -5.72
CA PHE A 291 18.72 -6.26 -6.01
C PHE A 291 18.65 -5.60 -7.40
N VAL A 292 18.40 -6.40 -8.46
CA VAL A 292 18.36 -5.90 -9.84
C VAL A 292 17.26 -4.86 -10.04
N SER A 293 16.07 -5.08 -9.48
CA SER A 293 14.95 -4.14 -9.60
C SER A 293 15.19 -2.84 -8.84
N GLY A 294 15.77 -2.90 -7.64
CA GLY A 294 16.19 -1.72 -6.88
C GLY A 294 17.27 -0.92 -7.60
N MET A 295 18.30 -1.59 -8.10
CA MET A 295 19.36 -0.96 -8.89
C MET A 295 18.80 -0.31 -10.15
N SER A 296 17.92 -1.00 -10.87
CA SER A 296 17.25 -0.46 -12.07
C SER A 296 16.43 0.79 -11.74
N CYS A 297 15.67 0.77 -10.64
CA CYS A 297 14.90 1.92 -10.18
C CYS A 297 15.80 3.12 -9.88
N LEU A 298 16.87 2.91 -9.11
CA LEU A 298 17.82 3.99 -8.79
C LEU A 298 18.55 4.51 -10.03
N VAL A 299 18.92 3.65 -10.98
CA VAL A 299 19.53 4.07 -12.25
C VAL A 299 18.59 4.94 -13.07
N LEU A 300 17.31 4.57 -13.16
CA LEU A 300 16.29 5.40 -13.85
C LEU A 300 16.09 6.76 -13.17
N LEU A 301 16.25 6.83 -11.86
CA LEU A 301 16.13 8.07 -11.08
C LEU A 301 17.46 8.83 -10.95
N ASN A 302 18.57 8.26 -11.41
CA ASN A 302 19.90 8.83 -11.25
C ASN A 302 20.06 10.14 -12.02
N ASP A 303 19.41 10.25 -13.19
CA ASP A 303 19.40 11.47 -14.01
C ASP A 303 18.74 12.66 -13.29
N LEU A 304 17.87 12.38 -12.30
CA LEU A 304 17.18 13.41 -11.51
C LEU A 304 17.89 13.73 -10.19
N TYR A 305 18.60 12.77 -9.59
CA TYR A 305 19.08 12.87 -8.20
C TYR A 305 20.59 12.69 -8.01
N HIS A 306 21.36 12.45 -9.07
CA HIS A 306 22.83 12.36 -9.03
C HIS A 306 23.37 11.44 -7.92
N ILE A 307 22.83 10.22 -7.87
CA ILE A 307 23.16 9.21 -6.87
C ILE A 307 24.59 8.71 -7.13
N SER A 308 25.40 8.64 -6.08
CA SER A 308 26.75 8.08 -6.18
C SER A 308 26.72 6.61 -6.64
N TYR A 309 27.71 6.17 -7.42
CA TYR A 309 27.84 4.75 -7.82
C TYR A 309 27.84 3.80 -6.62
N PHE A 310 28.38 4.26 -5.49
CA PHE A 310 28.39 3.52 -4.24
C PHE A 310 26.97 3.37 -3.67
N GLY A 311 26.17 4.44 -3.67
CA GLY A 311 24.75 4.41 -3.30
C GLY A 311 23.91 3.52 -4.20
N LEU A 312 24.16 3.56 -5.53
CA LEU A 312 23.47 2.71 -6.52
C LEU A 312 23.65 1.20 -6.25
N PHE A 313 24.76 0.79 -5.64
CA PHE A 313 25.03 -0.61 -5.33
C PHE A 313 24.62 -0.99 -3.91
N ILE A 314 24.92 -0.14 -2.91
CA ILE A 314 24.70 -0.48 -1.50
C ILE A 314 23.22 -0.47 -1.12
N LEU A 315 22.46 0.53 -1.57
CA LEU A 315 21.05 0.62 -1.20
C LEU A 315 20.27 -0.63 -1.67
N PRO A 316 20.39 -1.08 -2.94
CA PRO A 316 19.75 -2.32 -3.36
C PRO A 316 20.32 -3.57 -2.69
N SER A 317 21.63 -3.60 -2.37
CA SER A 317 22.24 -4.74 -1.67
C SER A 317 21.66 -4.93 -0.28
N VAL A 318 21.58 -3.86 0.51
CA VAL A 318 21.02 -3.90 1.85
C VAL A 318 19.53 -4.25 1.81
N GLY A 319 18.76 -3.62 0.91
CA GLY A 319 17.34 -3.95 0.77
C GLY A 319 17.10 -5.41 0.38
N ALA A 320 17.91 -5.98 -0.53
CA ALA A 320 17.80 -7.38 -0.93
C ALA A 320 18.14 -8.35 0.23
N LEU A 321 19.15 -8.02 1.05
CA LEU A 321 19.48 -8.79 2.25
C LEU A 321 18.35 -8.75 3.28
N ILE A 322 17.69 -7.61 3.47
CA ILE A 322 16.54 -7.49 4.37
C ILE A 322 15.37 -8.34 3.85
N ILE A 323 15.04 -8.25 2.56
CA ILE A 323 14.00 -9.09 1.93
C ILE A 323 14.30 -10.56 2.18
N GLY A 324 15.52 -11.01 1.88
CA GLY A 324 15.93 -12.40 2.13
C GLY A 324 15.83 -12.78 3.61
N GLY A 325 16.26 -11.91 4.52
CA GLY A 325 16.14 -12.13 5.96
C GLY A 325 14.68 -12.30 6.41
N LEU A 326 13.78 -11.42 5.96
CA LEU A 326 12.36 -11.49 6.27
C LEU A 326 11.70 -12.75 5.67
N ASP A 327 12.04 -13.09 4.43
CA ASP A 327 11.56 -14.30 3.78
C ASP A 327 11.99 -15.57 4.51
N PHE A 328 13.23 -15.60 4.99
CA PHE A 328 13.78 -16.72 5.77
C PHE A 328 13.11 -16.86 7.14
N LEU A 329 12.76 -15.74 7.79
CA LEU A 329 12.08 -15.75 9.10
C LEU A 329 10.64 -16.26 9.02
N ASN A 330 9.96 -16.09 7.87
CA ASN A 330 8.59 -16.52 7.63
C ASN A 330 7.62 -16.08 8.76
N LEU A 331 7.55 -14.76 8.96
CA LEU A 331 6.71 -14.13 9.98
C LEU A 331 5.22 -14.38 9.70
N GLU A 332 4.38 -14.35 10.74
CA GLU A 332 2.92 -14.47 10.57
C GLU A 332 2.24 -13.19 10.03
N ILE A 333 3.03 -12.13 9.88
CA ILE A 333 2.66 -10.84 9.31
C ILE A 333 2.79 -10.93 7.79
N ASP A 334 1.87 -10.31 7.05
CA ASP A 334 1.95 -10.27 5.58
C ASP A 334 3.24 -9.59 5.09
N ASP A 335 3.93 -10.26 4.16
CA ASP A 335 5.20 -9.80 3.59
C ASP A 335 5.05 -8.42 2.90
N ASN A 336 3.87 -8.11 2.34
CA ASN A 336 3.60 -6.81 1.71
C ASN A 336 3.54 -5.64 2.70
N LEU A 337 3.28 -5.92 3.98
CA LEU A 337 3.38 -4.92 5.05
C LEU A 337 4.81 -4.85 5.58
N SER A 338 5.37 -6.02 5.97
CA SER A 338 6.65 -6.09 6.69
C SER A 338 7.81 -5.58 5.83
N TYR A 339 7.82 -5.90 4.53
CA TYR A 339 8.88 -5.46 3.62
C TYR A 339 8.92 -3.94 3.53
N ASN A 340 7.79 -3.33 3.19
CA ASN A 340 7.70 -1.88 3.03
C ASN A 340 8.08 -1.15 4.33
N VAL A 341 7.56 -1.59 5.47
CA VAL A 341 7.75 -0.91 6.76
C VAL A 341 9.15 -1.09 7.34
N ILE A 342 9.84 -2.20 7.03
CA ILE A 342 11.19 -2.46 7.58
C ILE A 342 12.28 -1.96 6.63
N ILE A 343 12.13 -2.16 5.33
CA ILE A 343 13.14 -1.77 4.32
C ILE A 343 13.24 -0.25 4.24
N THR A 344 12.10 0.46 4.17
CA THR A 344 12.10 1.90 3.92
C THR A 344 12.84 2.70 4.99
N PRO A 345 12.63 2.50 6.31
CA PRO A 345 13.42 3.20 7.33
C PRO A 345 14.92 2.97 7.20
N ILE A 346 15.34 1.72 6.97
CA ILE A 346 16.76 1.37 6.88
C ILE A 346 17.38 2.03 5.65
N LEU A 347 16.72 1.92 4.50
CA LEU A 347 17.18 2.57 3.27
C LEU A 347 17.15 4.09 3.40
N PHE A 348 16.21 4.67 4.13
CA PHE A 348 16.13 6.11 4.36
C PHE A 348 17.36 6.61 5.12
N PHE A 349 17.68 6.00 6.26
CA PHE A 349 18.87 6.38 7.03
C PHE A 349 20.18 6.14 6.26
N LEU A 350 20.28 5.04 5.50
CA LEU A 350 21.44 4.82 4.64
C LEU A 350 21.54 5.87 3.53
N SER A 351 20.42 6.23 2.92
CA SER A 351 20.40 7.23 1.84
C SER A 351 20.84 8.59 2.35
N THR A 352 20.47 8.99 3.57
CA THR A 352 20.94 10.26 4.17
C THR A 352 22.45 10.32 4.43
N ILE A 353 23.15 9.18 4.38
CA ILE A 353 24.61 9.10 4.57
C ILE A 353 25.33 8.97 3.22
N LEU A 354 24.69 8.33 2.23
CA LEU A 354 25.31 7.89 0.97
C LEU A 354 24.98 8.78 -0.24
N ILE A 355 23.94 9.60 -0.11
CA ILE A 355 23.44 10.57 -1.09
C ILE A 355 23.45 11.93 -0.39
#